data_AF-A0A363TCJ2-F1
#
_entry.id   AF-A0A363TCJ2-F1
#
_cell.length_a   1.000
_cell.length_b   1.000
_cell.length_c   1.000
_cell.angle_alpha   90.00
_cell.angle_beta   90.00
_cell.angle_gamma   90.00
#
_symmetry.space_group_name_H-M   'P 1'
#
loop_
_entity.id
_entity.type
_entity.pdbx_description
1 polymer ?
#
loop_
_entity_poly.entity_id
_entity_poly.type
_entity_poly.pdbx_seq_one_letter_code
_entity_poly.pdbx_strand_id
1 'polypeptide(L)'
;MRNKGWNTDLLPLVIIVLLPLLMIGGAVVPQRTLLPADVLSNYPAWQGVVDGRKDSNGLLGDDILQFYPWHNLAYAAAQATGSFPLWNPYELTGQPLVANAQSALYYPPNILLHWVRPEVNGCHSLIFCFTVPPLQKVGDPWGNKCALRA
;
A
#
# COMPACT_ATOMS: atom_id res chain seq x y z
N MET A 1 -4.32 31.34 35.90
CA MET A 1 -5.12 30.52 34.96
C MET A 1 -5.20 31.29 33.64
N ARG A 2 -4.41 30.90 32.63
CA ARG A 2 -4.25 31.68 31.39
C ARG A 2 -5.46 31.43 30.50
N ASN A 3 -6.27 32.46 30.27
CA ASN A 3 -7.47 32.42 29.45
C ASN A 3 -7.05 32.26 27.98
N LYS A 4 -6.81 31.01 27.56
CA LYS A 4 -6.35 30.66 26.23
C LYS A 4 -7.58 30.64 25.33
N GLY A 5 -7.80 31.72 24.58
CA GLY A 5 -8.93 31.82 23.66
C GLY A 5 -8.91 30.64 22.67
N TRP A 6 -10.07 30.04 22.40
CA TRP A 6 -10.21 28.85 21.56
C TRP A 6 -9.52 28.96 20.19
N ASN A 7 -9.27 30.17 19.69
CA ASN A 7 -8.59 30.43 18.42
C ASN A 7 -7.12 29.99 18.40
N THR A 8 -6.42 29.99 19.54
CA THR A 8 -5.00 29.57 19.58
C THR A 8 -4.78 28.07 19.41
N ASP A 9 -5.83 27.26 19.57
CA ASP A 9 -5.76 25.80 19.45
C ASP A 9 -6.28 25.29 18.08
N LEU A 10 -6.90 26.17 17.27
CA LEU A 10 -7.36 25.83 15.91
C LEU A 10 -6.21 25.69 14.91
N LEU A 11 -5.16 26.52 15.06
CA LEU A 11 -3.99 26.49 14.18
C LEU A 11 -3.29 25.10 14.16
N PRO A 12 -2.93 24.47 15.29
CA PRO A 12 -2.32 23.15 15.27
C PRO A 12 -3.27 22.07 14.73
N LEU A 13 -4.58 22.16 14.99
CA LEU A 13 -5.57 21.22 14.45
C LEU A 13 -5.65 21.31 12.92
N VAL A 14 -5.69 22.52 12.39
CA VAL A 14 -5.69 22.77 10.94
C VAL A 14 -4.42 22.24 10.31
N ILE A 15 -3.25 22.41 10.94
CA ILE A 15 -1.98 21.86 10.45
C ILE A 15 -2.01 20.33 10.46
N ILE A 16 -2.47 19.70 11.55
CA ILE A 16 -2.55 18.24 11.67
C ILE A 16 -3.46 17.62 10.59
N VAL A 17 -4.51 18.32 10.16
CA VAL A 17 -5.44 17.84 9.12
C VAL A 17 -4.96 18.20 7.71
N LEU A 18 -4.55 19.45 7.47
CA LEU A 18 -4.20 19.93 6.13
C LEU A 18 -2.84 19.40 5.65
N LEU A 19 -1.87 19.23 6.55
CA LEU A 19 -0.54 18.76 6.16
C LEU A 19 -0.57 17.36 5.49
N PRO A 20 -1.19 16.32 6.07
CA PRO A 20 -1.28 15.02 5.41
C PRO A 20 -2.14 15.08 4.14
N LEU A 21 -3.22 15.88 4.13
CA LEU A 21 -4.01 16.10 2.91
C LEU A 21 -3.20 16.76 1.79
N LEU A 22 -2.26 17.63 2.10
CA LEU A 22 -1.40 18.27 1.11
C LEU A 22 -0.31 17.31 0.59
N MET A 23 0.23 16.46 1.46
CA MET A 23 1.20 15.42 1.08
C MET A 23 0.56 14.28 0.27
N ILE A 24 -0.67 13.88 0.62
CA ILE A 24 -1.40 12.76 -0.01
C ILE A 24 -2.32 13.26 -1.15
N GLY A 25 -2.62 14.55 -1.20
CA GLY A 25 -3.65 15.13 -2.09
C GLY A 25 -3.40 14.93 -3.57
N GLY A 26 -2.12 14.91 -4.00
CA GLY A 26 -1.76 14.58 -5.39
C GLY A 26 -2.10 13.14 -5.79
N ALA A 27 -2.31 12.28 -4.81
CA ALA A 27 -2.63 10.86 -4.96
C ALA A 27 -4.13 10.55 -4.79
N VAL A 28 -4.90 11.52 -4.30
CA VAL A 28 -6.38 11.50 -4.32
C VAL A 28 -6.91 11.96 -5.69
N VAL A 29 -6.04 12.51 -6.55
CA VAL A 29 -6.40 12.90 -7.92
C VAL A 29 -6.75 11.65 -8.73
N PRO A 30 -7.98 11.55 -9.27
CA PRO A 30 -8.37 10.47 -10.15
C PRO A 30 -7.38 10.39 -11.33
N GLN A 31 -6.88 9.19 -11.65
CA GLN A 31 -5.82 8.88 -12.63
C GLN A 31 -4.39 8.82 -12.08
N ARG A 32 -4.16 9.10 -10.79
CA ARG A 32 -2.90 8.74 -10.11
C ARG A 32 -3.17 7.70 -9.03
N THR A 33 -2.31 6.69 -8.95
CA THR A 33 -2.39 5.63 -7.94
C THR A 33 -1.23 5.77 -6.97
N LEU A 34 -1.45 5.48 -5.70
CA LEU A 34 -0.40 5.47 -4.67
C LEU A 34 0.43 4.19 -4.68
N LEU A 35 0.04 3.23 -5.51
CA LEU A 35 0.67 1.92 -5.55
C LEU A 35 2.06 2.01 -6.19
N PRO A 36 3.06 1.29 -5.67
CA PRO A 36 4.38 1.15 -6.28
C PRO A 36 4.32 0.22 -7.51
N ALA A 37 3.47 0.58 -8.48
CA ALA A 37 3.21 -0.20 -9.69
C ALA A 37 4.44 -0.25 -10.62
N ASP A 38 5.41 0.65 -10.44
CA ASP A 38 6.70 0.62 -11.11
C ASP A 38 7.51 -0.63 -10.74
N VAL A 39 7.32 -1.22 -9.56
CA VAL A 39 7.99 -2.47 -9.14
C VAL A 39 7.62 -3.66 -10.04
N LEU A 40 6.45 -3.62 -10.70
CA LEU A 40 6.03 -4.68 -11.63
C LEU A 40 6.94 -4.80 -12.86
N SER A 41 7.72 -3.76 -13.20
CA SER A 41 8.68 -3.83 -14.31
C SER A 41 9.79 -4.87 -14.07
N ASN A 42 10.08 -5.18 -12.81
CA ASN A 42 11.06 -6.20 -12.42
C ASN A 42 10.58 -7.64 -12.67
N TYR A 43 9.28 -7.84 -12.93
CA TYR A 43 8.69 -9.17 -13.02
C TYR A 43 8.31 -9.52 -14.47
N PRO A 44 8.81 -10.64 -15.03
CA PRO A 44 8.59 -11.01 -16.43
C PRO A 44 7.12 -11.06 -16.85
N ALA A 45 6.22 -11.47 -15.95
CA ALA A 45 4.79 -11.61 -16.26
C ALA A 45 4.09 -10.28 -16.59
N TRP A 46 4.66 -9.12 -16.21
CA TRP A 46 4.04 -7.81 -16.43
C TRP A 46 4.81 -6.92 -17.42
N GLN A 47 5.96 -7.34 -17.94
CA GLN A 47 6.81 -6.52 -18.82
C GLN A 47 6.12 -6.02 -20.11
N GLY A 48 5.03 -6.66 -20.57
CA GLY A 48 4.23 -6.21 -21.72
C GLY A 48 3.08 -5.25 -21.38
N VAL A 49 2.83 -4.98 -20.10
CA VAL A 49 1.71 -4.17 -19.60
C VAL A 49 2.19 -2.89 -18.90
N VAL A 50 3.40 -2.91 -18.32
CA VAL A 50 3.99 -1.74 -17.65
C VAL A 50 4.95 -1.00 -18.57
N ASP A 51 5.01 0.33 -18.48
CA ASP A 51 5.78 1.23 -19.36
C ASP A 51 7.31 1.09 -19.30
N GLY A 52 7.86 -0.03 -18.79
CA GLY A 52 9.31 -0.23 -18.65
C GLY A 52 10.00 0.77 -17.72
N ARG A 53 9.25 1.48 -16.88
CA ARG A 53 9.80 2.41 -15.88
C ARG A 53 10.66 1.63 -14.89
N LYS A 54 11.85 2.16 -14.60
CA LYS A 54 12.75 1.63 -13.59
C LYS A 54 12.09 1.70 -12.22
N ASP A 55 12.28 0.64 -11.44
CA ASP A 55 11.85 0.57 -10.06
C ASP A 55 12.47 1.68 -9.19
N SER A 56 11.62 2.42 -8.49
CA SER A 56 12.05 3.45 -7.55
C SER A 56 12.44 2.84 -6.20
N ASN A 57 11.67 1.84 -5.75
CA ASN A 57 11.91 1.12 -4.51
C ASN A 57 11.37 -0.32 -4.56
N GLY A 58 12.22 -1.28 -4.92
CA GLY A 58 11.85 -2.69 -4.98
C GLY A 58 11.46 -3.32 -3.63
N LEU A 59 11.77 -2.68 -2.50
CA LEU A 59 11.37 -3.16 -1.17
C LEU A 59 9.85 -3.06 -0.92
N LEU A 60 9.14 -2.26 -1.72
CA LEU A 60 7.69 -2.10 -1.66
C LEU A 60 6.96 -3.07 -2.60
N GLY A 61 7.61 -4.17 -3.01
CA GLY A 61 7.02 -5.11 -3.95
C GLY A 61 5.83 -5.89 -3.38
N ASP A 62 5.82 -6.16 -2.09
CA ASP A 62 4.72 -6.81 -1.37
C ASP A 62 3.42 -6.00 -1.41
N ASP A 63 3.50 -4.67 -1.40
CA ASP A 63 2.34 -3.78 -1.55
C ASP A 63 1.51 -4.10 -2.81
N ILE A 64 2.17 -4.22 -3.96
CA ILE A 64 1.50 -4.46 -5.24
C ILE A 64 1.27 -5.95 -5.52
N LEU A 65 2.13 -6.83 -5.01
CA LEU A 65 2.07 -8.27 -5.31
C LEU A 65 1.20 -9.07 -4.34
N GLN A 66 1.03 -8.61 -3.10
CA GLN A 66 0.31 -9.35 -2.05
C GLN A 66 -0.86 -8.52 -1.51
N PHE A 67 -0.57 -7.34 -0.94
CA PHE A 67 -1.59 -6.55 -0.26
C PHE A 67 -2.68 -6.02 -1.21
N TYR A 68 -2.28 -5.48 -2.37
CA TYR A 68 -3.24 -4.96 -3.34
C TYR A 68 -4.20 -6.05 -3.87
N PRO A 69 -3.74 -7.22 -4.34
CA PRO A 69 -4.63 -8.30 -4.78
C PRO A 69 -5.62 -8.76 -3.71
N TRP A 70 -5.19 -8.90 -2.45
CA TRP A 70 -6.06 -9.27 -1.33
C TRP A 70 -7.16 -8.24 -1.09
N HIS A 71 -6.81 -6.97 -1.05
CA HIS A 71 -7.79 -5.90 -0.86
C HIS A 71 -8.70 -5.70 -2.07
N ASN A 72 -8.18 -5.88 -3.28
CA ASN A 72 -8.98 -5.81 -4.50
C ASN A 72 -9.99 -6.97 -4.58
N LEU A 73 -9.59 -8.19 -4.21
CA LEU A 73 -10.49 -9.34 -4.10
C LEU A 73 -11.59 -9.07 -3.05
N ALA A 74 -11.20 -8.56 -1.88
CA ALA A 74 -12.15 -8.20 -0.83
C ALA A 74 -13.13 -7.11 -1.28
N TYR A 75 -12.63 -6.06 -1.95
CA TYR A 75 -13.43 -4.99 -2.54
C TYR A 75 -14.43 -5.51 -3.56
N ALA A 76 -13.97 -6.30 -4.54
CA ALA A 76 -14.84 -6.86 -5.56
C ALA A 76 -15.92 -7.78 -4.98
N ALA A 77 -15.55 -8.66 -4.04
CA ALA A 77 -16.50 -9.57 -3.39
C ALA A 77 -17.53 -8.84 -2.52
N ALA A 78 -17.12 -7.82 -1.77
CA ALA A 78 -18.02 -7.01 -0.96
C ALA A 78 -18.98 -6.19 -1.83
N GLN A 79 -18.52 -5.64 -2.95
CA GLN A 79 -19.39 -4.96 -3.91
C GLN A 79 -20.40 -5.92 -4.56
N ALA A 80 -20.02 -7.18 -4.79
CA ALA A 80 -20.89 -8.16 -5.42
C ALA A 80 -21.88 -8.82 -4.45
N THR A 81 -21.47 -9.09 -3.21
CA THR A 81 -22.22 -9.92 -2.24
C THR A 81 -22.58 -9.22 -0.94
N GLY A 82 -22.05 -8.01 -0.70
CA GLY A 82 -22.18 -7.28 0.56
C GLY A 82 -21.31 -7.82 1.70
N SER A 83 -20.41 -8.77 1.44
CA SER A 83 -19.60 -9.42 2.46
C SER A 83 -18.14 -9.64 2.03
N PHE A 84 -17.23 -9.71 3.00
CA PHE A 84 -15.84 -10.05 2.73
C PHE A 84 -15.69 -11.54 2.38
N PRO A 85 -14.82 -11.88 1.41
CA PRO A 85 -14.59 -13.26 1.04
C PRO A 85 -13.75 -13.95 2.13
N LEU A 86 -14.24 -15.07 2.63
CA LEU A 86 -13.53 -15.87 3.64
C LEU A 86 -12.30 -16.58 3.05
N TRP A 87 -12.33 -16.84 1.74
CA TRP A 87 -11.36 -17.68 1.03
C TRP A 87 -10.80 -16.95 -0.20
N ASN A 88 -9.49 -17.04 -0.39
CA ASN A 88 -8.80 -16.59 -1.60
C ASN A 88 -8.46 -17.83 -2.45
N PRO A 89 -9.13 -18.06 -3.59
CA PRO A 89 -8.88 -19.23 -4.44
C PRO A 89 -7.64 -19.10 -5.32
N TYR A 90 -7.02 -17.92 -5.40
CA TYR A 90 -5.95 -17.62 -6.35
C TYR A 90 -4.55 -17.94 -5.83
N GLU A 91 -4.41 -18.26 -4.54
CA GLU A 91 -3.12 -18.56 -3.93
C GLU A 91 -3.10 -19.96 -3.32
N LEU A 92 -2.04 -20.71 -3.62
CA LEU A 92 -1.76 -22.04 -3.03
C LEU A 92 -2.96 -23.00 -3.08
N THR A 93 -3.71 -23.02 -4.19
CA THR A 93 -4.96 -23.80 -4.37
C THR A 93 -6.12 -23.39 -3.45
N GLY A 94 -5.97 -22.28 -2.74
CA GLY A 94 -6.91 -21.76 -1.78
C GLY A 94 -6.26 -21.46 -0.44
N GLN A 95 -6.49 -20.26 0.09
CA GLN A 95 -6.10 -19.90 1.46
C GLN A 95 -7.19 -19.11 2.18
N PRO A 96 -7.29 -19.22 3.53
CA PRO A 96 -8.23 -18.44 4.31
C PRO A 96 -7.78 -16.97 4.35
N LEU A 97 -8.46 -16.11 3.60
CA LEU A 97 -8.13 -14.68 3.49
C LEU A 97 -8.37 -13.95 4.82
N VAL A 98 -9.47 -14.28 5.50
CA VAL A 98 -9.82 -13.66 6.78
C VAL A 98 -8.87 -14.03 7.92
N ALA A 99 -8.28 -15.22 7.86
CA ALA A 99 -7.28 -15.66 8.83
C ALA A 99 -5.87 -15.14 8.52
N ASN A 100 -5.68 -14.48 7.37
CA ASN A 100 -4.40 -13.88 7.01
C ASN A 100 -4.22 -12.57 7.78
N ALA A 101 -3.35 -12.60 8.79
CA ALA A 101 -3.00 -11.46 9.63
C ALA A 101 -2.39 -10.28 8.84
N GLN A 102 -1.78 -10.54 7.69
CA GLN A 102 -1.23 -9.48 6.82
C GLN A 102 -2.35 -8.72 6.09
N SER A 103 -3.39 -9.42 5.63
CA SER A 103 -4.55 -8.78 4.98
C SER A 103 -5.43 -7.99 5.97
N ALA A 104 -5.48 -8.46 7.22
CA ALA A 104 -6.18 -7.82 8.34
C ALA A 104 -7.58 -7.27 8.00
N LEU A 105 -8.38 -7.99 7.21
CA LEU A 105 -9.63 -7.46 6.65
C LEU A 105 -10.62 -6.92 7.70
N TYR A 106 -10.68 -7.55 8.87
CA TYR A 106 -11.56 -7.13 9.97
C TYR A 106 -10.90 -6.15 10.96
N TYR A 107 -9.71 -5.65 10.65
CA TYR A 107 -9.11 -4.58 11.44
C TYR A 107 -9.93 -3.29 11.24
N PRO A 108 -10.36 -2.58 12.31
CA PRO A 108 -11.33 -1.48 12.17
C PRO A 108 -10.94 -0.39 11.16
N PRO A 109 -9.66 0.03 11.06
CA PRO A 109 -9.22 0.93 9.99
C PRO A 109 -9.45 0.38 8.58
N ASN A 110 -9.26 -0.92 8.35
CA ASN A 110 -9.39 -1.56 7.04
C ASN A 110 -10.85 -1.58 6.61
N ILE A 111 -11.75 -1.87 7.56
CA ILE A 111 -13.19 -1.83 7.34
C ILE A 111 -13.63 -0.41 6.94
N LEU A 112 -13.11 0.63 7.60
CA LEU A 112 -13.43 2.01 7.26
C LEU A 112 -12.90 2.39 5.87
N LEU A 113 -11.67 1.99 5.55
CA LEU A 113 -11.03 2.32 4.29
C LEU A 113 -11.51 1.46 3.11
N HIS A 114 -12.15 0.32 3.37
CA HIS A 114 -12.68 -0.56 2.34
C HIS A 114 -13.72 0.09 1.42
N TRP A 115 -14.42 1.13 1.89
CA TRP A 115 -15.32 1.93 1.06
C TRP A 115 -14.60 2.73 -0.03
N VAL A 116 -13.29 2.93 0.13
CA VAL A 116 -12.42 3.56 -0.85
C VAL A 116 -11.83 2.50 -1.76
N ARG A 117 -11.77 2.82 -3.04
CA ARG A 117 -11.13 1.98 -4.07
C ARG A 117 -9.70 1.58 -3.66
N PRO A 118 -9.29 0.32 -3.85
CA PRO A 118 -7.99 -0.19 -3.40
C PRO A 118 -6.79 0.53 -4.04
N GLU A 119 -6.95 1.10 -5.24
CA GLU A 119 -5.91 1.85 -5.94
C GLU A 119 -5.55 3.18 -5.25
N VAL A 120 -6.51 3.74 -4.52
CA VAL A 120 -6.37 4.97 -3.72
C VAL A 120 -6.10 4.63 -2.25
N ASN A 121 -6.56 3.46 -1.80
CA ASN A 121 -6.35 2.93 -0.46
C ASN A 121 -4.96 2.31 -0.23
N GLY A 122 -3.95 2.69 -1.02
CA GLY A 122 -2.54 2.36 -0.78
C GLY A 122 -1.98 2.94 0.55
N CYS A 123 -2.82 3.55 1.38
CA CYS A 123 -2.48 4.17 2.64
C CYS A 123 -2.04 3.19 3.74
N HIS A 124 -2.28 1.87 3.60
CA HIS A 124 -1.62 0.88 4.45
C HIS A 124 -0.09 0.96 4.35
N SER A 125 0.39 1.18 3.12
CA SER A 125 1.79 1.25 2.78
C SER A 125 2.43 2.58 3.16
N LEU A 126 1.64 3.66 3.34
CA LEU A 126 2.17 4.93 3.81
C LEU A 126 2.75 4.82 5.22
N ILE A 127 2.14 4.03 6.12
CA ILE A 127 2.71 3.77 7.44
C ILE A 127 4.07 3.10 7.28
N PHE A 128 4.18 2.07 6.44
CA PHE A 128 5.44 1.36 6.19
C PHE A 128 6.50 2.22 5.50
N CYS A 129 6.12 3.08 4.54
CA CYS A 129 7.01 3.97 3.81
C CYS A 129 7.65 5.04 4.71
N PHE A 130 7.01 5.43 5.82
CA PHE A 130 7.59 6.36 6.80
C PHE A 130 8.30 5.65 7.96
N THR A 131 7.98 4.38 8.26
CA THR A 131 8.59 3.65 9.40
C THR A 131 9.77 2.77 9.03
N VAL A 132 9.91 2.37 7.76
CA VAL A 132 11.12 1.69 7.28
C VAL A 132 12.07 2.78 6.80
N PRO A 133 13.07 3.23 7.61
CA PRO A 133 14.14 4.04 7.04
C PRO A 133 14.70 3.27 5.84
N PRO A 134 15.07 3.94 4.73
CA PRO A 134 15.72 3.26 3.63
C PRO A 134 16.91 2.54 4.23
N LEU A 135 16.81 1.22 4.37
CA LEU A 135 17.95 0.43 4.78
C LEU A 135 18.95 0.69 3.68
N GLN A 136 19.98 1.47 4.03
CA GLN A 136 21.14 1.69 3.21
C GLN A 136 21.46 0.37 2.56
N LYS A 137 21.69 0.36 1.24
CA LYS A 137 22.27 -0.77 0.53
C LYS A 137 23.23 -1.48 1.48
N VAL A 138 22.79 -2.57 2.09
CA VAL A 138 23.66 -3.38 2.91
C VAL A 138 24.58 -3.96 1.86
N GLY A 139 25.78 -3.39 1.79
CA GLY A 139 26.86 -3.96 1.01
C GLY A 139 26.89 -5.42 1.39
N ASP A 140 26.67 -6.27 0.40
CA ASP A 140 26.61 -7.70 0.53
C ASP A 140 27.77 -8.19 1.42
N PRO A 141 27.50 -8.67 2.66
CA PRO A 141 28.57 -9.16 3.54
C PRO A 141 29.17 -10.46 3.01
N TRP A 142 28.46 -11.10 2.08
CA TRP A 142 28.81 -12.38 1.49
C TRP A 142 29.19 -12.14 0.03
N GLY A 143 30.38 -11.56 -0.17
CA GLY A 143 30.93 -11.27 -1.48
C GLY A 143 30.85 -12.45 -2.44
N ASN A 144 29.77 -12.51 -3.22
CA ASN A 144 29.58 -13.51 -4.25
C ASN A 144 29.34 -12.80 -5.57
N LYS A 145 30.47 -12.49 -6.20
CA LYS A 145 30.58 -12.43 -7.66
C LYS A 145 30.14 -13.78 -8.24
N CYS A 146 28.86 -13.94 -8.53
CA CYS A 146 28.35 -14.96 -9.45
C CYS A 146 27.41 -14.24 -10.41
N ALA A 147 27.94 -13.54 -11.42
CA ALA A 147 28.19 -14.14 -12.72
C ALA A 147 27.00 -14.98 -13.21
N LEU A 148 25.98 -14.33 -13.77
CA LEU A 148 25.27 -14.92 -14.90
C LEU A 148 25.19 -13.89 -16.01
N ARG A 149 26.01 -14.18 -17.02
CA ARG A 149 26.03 -13.61 -18.35
C ARG A 149 25.24 -14.60 -19.21
N ALA A 150 24.02 -14.23 -19.59
CA ALA A 150 23.27 -14.66 -20.77
C ALA A 150 21.85 -14.09 -20.66
#